data_AF-A0A529MCZ3-F1
#
_entry.id   AF-A0A529MCZ3-F1
#
_cell.length_a   1.000
_cell.length_b   1.000
_cell.length_c   1.000
_cell.angle_alpha   90.00
_cell.angle_beta   90.00
_cell.angle_gamma   90.00
#
_symmetry.space_group_name_H-M   'P 1'
#
loop_
_entity.id
_entity.type
_entity.pdbx_description
1 polymer ?
#
loop_
_entity_poly.entity_id
_entity_poly.type
_entity_poly.pdbx_seq_one_letter_code
_entity_poly.pdbx_strand_id
1 'polypeptide(L)'
;MRCWIEYQPSYNAFVTLNPYALDVAKAINNRLGFGEKLGSLAGVPIVIKEPIDIAGELTSSHATYAPVVARLRAAGAILLGKTNMPTLGESGTDANTSWGGPTYNAVNRAYDMVRESNKLK
;
A
#
# COMPACT_ATOMS: atom_id res chain seq x y z
N MET A 1 1.99 -0.79 -12.46
CA MET A 1 3.26 -1.43 -12.06
C MET A 1 4.50 -0.64 -12.48
N ARG A 2 4.55 0.00 -13.66
CA ARG A 2 5.70 0.81 -14.11
C ARG A 2 6.18 1.86 -13.08
N CYS A 3 5.28 2.67 -12.53
CA CYS A 3 5.65 3.69 -11.53
C CYS A 3 6.29 3.09 -10.27
N TRP A 4 5.89 1.88 -9.86
CA TRP A 4 6.52 1.23 -8.72
C TRP A 4 7.97 0.86 -9.04
N ILE A 5 8.22 0.23 -10.20
CA ILE A 5 9.57 -0.13 -10.64
C ILE A 5 10.48 1.11 -10.70
N GLU A 6 9.94 2.20 -11.23
CA GLU A 6 10.68 3.44 -11.45
C GLU A 6 10.98 4.20 -10.14
N TYR A 7 10.02 4.26 -9.22
CA TYR A 7 10.11 5.16 -8.06
C TYR A 7 10.30 4.48 -6.70
N GLN A 8 10.03 3.18 -6.57
CA GLN A 8 10.23 2.45 -5.32
C GLN A 8 11.69 2.53 -4.83
N PRO A 9 12.74 2.42 -5.67
CA PRO A 9 14.11 2.60 -5.19
C PRO A 9 14.40 4.00 -4.60
N SER A 10 13.65 5.02 -5.03
CA SER A 10 13.83 6.40 -4.59
C SER A 10 13.04 6.72 -3.32
N TYR A 11 11.83 6.18 -3.17
CA TYR A 11 10.93 6.51 -2.05
C TYR A 11 10.76 5.42 -1.02
N ASN A 12 10.95 4.15 -1.40
CA ASN A 12 10.75 2.99 -0.55
C ASN A 12 9.40 2.98 0.20
N ALA A 13 8.33 3.36 -0.50
CA ALA A 13 7.02 3.60 0.10
C ALA A 13 6.15 2.34 0.23
N PHE A 14 6.56 1.21 -0.39
CA PHE A 14 5.86 -0.07 -0.35
C PHE A 14 6.71 -1.16 0.30
N VAL A 15 6.08 -2.13 0.94
CA VAL A 15 6.75 -3.35 1.45
C VAL A 15 6.30 -4.61 0.73
N THR A 16 5.06 -4.62 0.23
CA THR A 16 4.50 -5.76 -0.50
C THR A 16 3.65 -5.27 -1.66
N LEU A 17 3.77 -5.92 -2.82
CA LEU A 17 2.84 -5.74 -3.94
C LEU A 17 1.82 -6.87 -4.00
N ASN A 18 0.59 -6.55 -4.35
CA ASN A 18 -0.43 -7.55 -4.64
C ASN A 18 -0.20 -8.12 -6.06
N PRO A 19 0.16 -9.41 -6.21
CA PRO A 19 0.43 -9.99 -7.52
C PRO A 19 -0.83 -10.09 -8.40
N TYR A 20 -2.03 -10.08 -7.80
CA TYR A 20 -3.30 -10.23 -8.50
C TYR A 20 -3.91 -8.89 -8.96
N ALA A 21 -3.28 -7.76 -8.66
CA ALA A 21 -3.85 -6.44 -8.92
C ALA A 21 -4.22 -6.21 -10.40
N LEU A 22 -3.39 -6.69 -11.33
CA LEU A 22 -3.66 -6.58 -12.76
C LEU A 22 -4.81 -7.48 -13.21
N ASP A 23 -4.95 -8.67 -12.62
CA ASP A 23 -6.02 -9.59 -12.99
C ASP A 23 -7.38 -9.08 -12.47
N VAL A 24 -7.40 -8.48 -11.29
CA VAL A 24 -8.57 -7.74 -10.79
C VAL A 24 -8.93 -6.58 -11.74
N ALA A 25 -7.93 -5.82 -12.22
CA ALA A 25 -8.16 -4.73 -13.17
C ALA A 25 -8.79 -5.23 -14.49
N LYS A 26 -8.26 -6.34 -15.05
CA LYS A 26 -8.81 -6.97 -16.26
C LYS A 26 -10.25 -7.45 -16.05
N ALA A 27 -10.52 -8.08 -14.91
CA ALA A 27 -11.87 -8.55 -14.58
C ALA A 27 -12.88 -7.39 -14.50
N ILE A 28 -12.50 -6.28 -13.87
CA ILE A 28 -13.33 -5.06 -13.82
C ILE A 28 -13.56 -4.50 -15.23
N ASN A 29 -12.50 -4.42 -16.05
CA ASN A 29 -12.60 -3.93 -17.43
C ASN A 29 -13.54 -4.80 -18.29
N ASN A 30 -13.50 -6.12 -18.15
CA ASN A 30 -14.41 -7.02 -18.85
C ASN A 30 -15.87 -6.74 -18.48
N ARG A 31 -16.16 -6.63 -17.18
CA ARG A 31 -17.50 -6.32 -16.67
C ARG A 31 -18.00 -4.96 -17.16
N LEU A 32 -17.12 -3.96 -17.23
CA LEU A 32 -17.41 -2.66 -17.84
C LEU A 32 -17.82 -2.81 -19.32
N GLY A 33 -17.09 -3.63 -20.09
CA GLY A 33 -17.38 -3.90 -21.50
C GLY A 33 -18.74 -4.57 -21.73
N PHE A 34 -19.24 -5.34 -20.75
CA PHE A 34 -20.58 -5.92 -20.77
C PHE A 34 -21.69 -4.98 -20.26
N GLY A 35 -21.36 -3.73 -19.90
CA GLY A 35 -22.33 -2.76 -19.39
C GLY A 35 -22.86 -3.09 -17.99
N GLU A 36 -22.14 -3.90 -17.21
CA GLU A 36 -22.54 -4.19 -15.83
C GLU A 36 -22.51 -2.93 -14.95
N LYS A 37 -23.42 -2.85 -13.99
CA LYS A 37 -23.35 -1.84 -12.94
C LYS A 37 -22.18 -2.18 -12.01
N LEU A 38 -21.14 -1.35 -12.04
CA LEU A 38 -19.95 -1.52 -11.21
C LEU A 38 -20.09 -0.80 -9.86
N GLY A 39 -19.23 -1.20 -8.91
CA GLY A 39 -19.11 -0.52 -7.62
C GLY A 39 -18.53 0.88 -7.76
N SER A 40 -18.74 1.72 -6.74
CA SER A 40 -18.36 3.15 -6.76
C SER A 40 -16.85 3.41 -6.86
N LEU A 41 -16.01 2.41 -6.61
CA LEU A 41 -14.55 2.47 -6.70
C LEU A 41 -14.00 1.51 -7.76
N ALA A 42 -14.84 1.04 -8.68
CA ALA A 42 -14.41 0.12 -9.72
C ALA A 42 -13.24 0.68 -10.54
N GLY A 43 -12.11 -0.03 -10.51
CA GLY A 43 -10.90 0.37 -11.23
C GLY A 43 -10.00 1.34 -10.49
N VAL A 44 -10.40 1.83 -9.31
CA VAL A 44 -9.60 2.78 -8.52
C VAL A 44 -8.46 2.04 -7.81
N PRO A 45 -7.19 2.35 -8.08
CA PRO A 45 -6.07 1.76 -7.37
C PRO A 45 -5.95 2.32 -5.95
N ILE A 46 -5.82 1.44 -4.96
CA ILE A 46 -5.67 1.79 -3.55
C ILE A 46 -4.52 0.99 -2.94
N VAL A 47 -3.78 1.63 -2.04
CA VAL A 47 -2.74 1.01 -1.22
C VAL A 47 -3.20 0.95 0.23
N ILE A 48 -2.78 -0.08 0.95
CA ILE A 48 -3.21 -0.32 2.33
C ILE A 48 -2.01 -0.16 3.26
N LYS A 49 -2.16 0.59 4.36
CA LYS A 49 -1.09 0.69 5.36
C LYS A 49 -0.79 -0.69 5.94
N GLU A 50 0.49 -1.00 6.19
CA GLU A 50 0.93 -2.34 6.61
C GLU A 50 0.13 -3.01 7.75
N PRO A 51 -0.34 -2.36 8.84
CA PRO A 51 -0.92 -3.09 9.95
C PRO A 51 -2.40 -3.44 9.72
N ILE A 52 -2.98 -3.09 8.56
CA ILE A 52 -4.38 -3.34 8.23
C ILE A 52 -4.50 -4.68 7.51
N ASP A 53 -5.17 -5.66 8.11
CA ASP A 53 -5.26 -7.03 7.58
C ASP A 53 -5.86 -7.14 6.17
N ILE A 54 -5.17 -7.90 5.32
CA ILE A 54 -5.62 -8.37 4.01
C ILE A 54 -5.55 -9.89 4.05
N ALA A 55 -6.69 -10.56 3.85
CA ALA A 55 -6.73 -12.03 3.93
C ALA A 55 -5.78 -12.66 2.90
N GLY A 56 -4.98 -13.64 3.35
CA GLY A 56 -4.02 -14.36 2.50
C GLY A 56 -2.64 -13.71 2.36
N GLU A 57 -2.36 -12.60 3.04
CA GLU A 57 -1.02 -11.99 3.08
C GLU A 57 -0.22 -12.39 4.34
N LEU A 58 1.12 -12.33 4.24
CA LEU A 58 2.09 -12.66 5.29
C LEU A 58 1.86 -11.93 6.63
N THR A 59 1.31 -10.71 6.58
CA THR A 59 1.11 -9.85 7.76
C THR A 59 -0.25 -10.11 8.43
N SER A 60 -1.07 -11.01 7.87
CA SER A 60 -2.40 -11.28 8.38
C SER A 60 -2.30 -12.26 9.55
N SER A 61 -2.44 -11.75 10.77
CA SER A 61 -2.70 -12.60 11.94
C SER A 61 -4.12 -13.20 11.92
N HIS A 62 -4.96 -12.75 10.98
CA HIS A 62 -6.36 -13.12 10.84
C HIS A 62 -6.64 -13.79 9.50
N ALA A 63 -7.54 -14.78 9.46
CA ALA A 63 -7.96 -15.43 8.22
C ALA A 63 -8.88 -14.53 7.35
N THR A 64 -9.24 -13.34 7.82
CA THR A 64 -10.28 -12.48 7.25
C THR A 64 -9.76 -11.09 6.94
N TYR A 65 -10.42 -10.41 6.00
CA TYR A 65 -10.11 -9.01 5.68
C TYR A 65 -10.51 -8.09 6.82
N ALA A 66 -9.69 -7.07 7.11
CA ALA A 66 -10.14 -5.96 7.94
C ALA A 66 -11.42 -5.33 7.32
N PRO A 67 -12.38 -4.83 8.15
CA PRO A 67 -13.65 -4.31 7.63
C PRO A 67 -13.50 -3.22 6.57
N VAL A 68 -12.48 -2.36 6.68
CA VAL A 68 -12.19 -1.33 5.66
C VAL A 68 -11.77 -1.97 4.33
N VAL A 69 -10.90 -2.98 4.36
CA VAL A 69 -10.45 -3.69 3.15
C VAL A 69 -11.60 -4.44 2.50
N ALA A 70 -12.46 -5.09 3.28
CA ALA A 70 -13.65 -5.75 2.78
C ALA A 70 -14.59 -4.77 2.04
N ARG A 71 -14.81 -3.58 2.62
CA ARG A 71 -15.64 -2.52 2.00
C ARG A 71 -15.03 -1.98 0.72
N LEU A 72 -13.71 -1.73 0.69
CA LEU A 72 -13.01 -1.29 -0.51
C LEU A 72 -13.11 -2.32 -1.64
N ARG A 73 -12.91 -3.61 -1.33
CA ARG A 73 -13.07 -4.71 -2.30
C ARG A 73 -14.51 -4.80 -2.82
N ALA A 74 -15.50 -4.71 -1.94
CA ALA A 74 -16.91 -4.71 -2.31
C ALA A 74 -17.29 -3.53 -3.23
N ALA A 75 -16.67 -2.36 -3.02
CA ALA A 75 -16.83 -1.19 -3.88
C ALA A 75 -16.08 -1.30 -5.22
N GLY A 76 -15.30 -2.37 -5.45
CA GLY A 76 -14.57 -2.61 -6.70
C GLY A 76 -13.16 -2.00 -6.76
N ALA A 77 -12.60 -1.54 -5.64
CA ALA A 77 -11.25 -1.00 -5.62
C ALA A 77 -10.19 -2.07 -5.95
N ILE A 78 -9.13 -1.64 -6.63
CA ILE A 78 -7.97 -2.48 -6.94
C ILE A 78 -6.93 -2.25 -5.85
N LEU A 79 -6.72 -3.24 -4.98
CA LEU A 79 -5.67 -3.18 -3.97
C LEU A 79 -4.32 -3.46 -4.63
N LEU A 80 -3.42 -2.47 -4.63
CA LEU A 80 -2.08 -2.58 -5.23
C LEU A 80 -1.06 -3.26 -4.31
N GLY A 81 -1.27 -3.22 -3.00
CA GLY A 81 -0.34 -3.80 -2.02
C GLY A 81 -0.29 -3.00 -0.72
N LYS A 82 0.79 -3.22 0.04
CA LYS A 82 1.01 -2.68 1.39
C LYS A 82 2.06 -1.57 1.38
N THR A 83 1.74 -0.46 2.04
CA THR A 83 2.70 0.65 2.21
C THR A 83 3.65 0.38 3.36
N ASN A 84 4.84 0.92 3.26
CA ASN A 84 5.84 0.91 4.31
C ASN A 84 5.39 1.73 5.55
N MET A 85 5.88 1.38 6.74
CA MET A 85 5.52 2.04 8.00
C MET A 85 6.61 1.87 9.07
N PRO A 86 6.70 2.77 10.07
CA PRO A 86 7.61 2.59 11.20
C PRO A 86 7.22 1.36 12.02
N THR A 87 8.21 0.75 12.68
CA THR A 87 8.00 -0.46 13.49
C THR A 87 6.86 -0.25 14.48
N LEU A 88 5.87 -1.16 14.43
CA LEU A 88 4.68 -1.14 15.30
C LEU A 88 3.89 0.19 15.31
N GLY A 89 4.09 1.05 14.31
CA GLY A 89 3.41 2.34 14.23
C GLY A 89 3.94 3.39 15.21
N GLU A 90 5.17 3.21 15.72
CA GLU A 90 5.76 4.05 16.77
C GLU A 90 5.97 5.52 16.36
N SER A 91 6.00 5.82 15.05
CA SER A 91 6.13 7.17 14.52
C SER A 91 4.90 7.57 13.69
N GLY A 92 4.46 8.82 13.87
CA GLY A 92 3.42 9.45 13.05
C GLY A 92 3.99 10.32 11.91
N THR A 93 5.32 10.48 11.84
CA THR A 93 5.96 11.45 10.94
C THR A 93 6.88 10.84 9.90
N ASP A 94 7.35 9.62 10.12
CA ASP A 94 8.31 8.94 9.28
C ASP A 94 8.17 7.42 9.42
N ALA A 95 8.87 6.68 8.56
CA ALA A 95 8.94 5.22 8.59
C ALA A 95 10.38 4.72 8.70
N ASN A 96 11.25 5.49 9.36
CA ASN A 96 12.70 5.23 9.34
C ASN A 96 13.10 3.92 10.02
N THR A 97 12.30 3.47 10.99
CA THR A 97 12.52 2.23 11.72
C THR A 97 11.86 1.02 11.09
N SER A 98 11.29 1.15 9.89
CA SER A 98 10.66 0.02 9.20
C SER A 98 11.64 -1.12 8.94
N TRP A 99 11.13 -2.35 8.99
CA TRP A 99 11.85 -3.55 8.53
C TRP A 99 12.24 -3.48 7.04
N GLY A 100 11.45 -2.78 6.22
CA GLY A 100 11.72 -2.57 4.79
C GLY A 100 12.73 -1.45 4.51
N GLY A 101 13.33 -0.86 5.55
CA GLY A 101 14.14 0.35 5.47
C GLY A 101 13.29 1.63 5.44
N PRO A 102 13.93 2.81 5.52
CA PRO A 102 13.24 4.10 5.62
C PRO A 102 12.42 4.42 4.35
N THR A 103 11.24 5.01 4.54
CA THR A 103 10.49 5.71 3.47
C THR A 103 11.03 7.13 3.32
N TYR A 104 11.12 7.63 2.09
CA TYR A 104 11.60 8.98 1.79
C TYR A 104 10.51 9.89 1.25
N ASN A 105 10.58 11.15 1.65
CA ASN A 105 9.69 12.23 1.30
C ASN A 105 9.78 12.55 -0.20
N ALA A 106 8.61 12.61 -0.85
CA ALA A 106 8.50 12.78 -2.29
C ALA A 106 8.97 14.15 -2.81
N VAL A 107 8.96 15.18 -1.96
CA VAL A 107 9.37 16.54 -2.32
C VAL A 107 10.85 16.74 -2.02
N ASN A 108 11.31 16.30 -0.85
CA ASN A 108 12.70 16.43 -0.44
C ASN A 108 13.12 15.34 0.55
N ARG A 109 13.96 14.41 0.06
CA ARG A 109 14.53 13.31 0.84
C ARG A 109 15.29 13.75 2.09
N ALA A 110 15.83 14.97 2.12
CA ALA A 110 16.56 15.47 3.28
C ALA A 110 15.68 15.61 4.53
N TYR A 111 14.37 15.74 4.40
CA TYR A 111 13.47 15.85 5.56
C TYR A 111 13.45 14.60 6.44
N ASP A 112 13.77 13.42 5.90
CA ASP A 112 13.79 12.17 6.65
C ASP A 112 15.18 11.82 7.19
N MET A 113 16.23 12.41 6.63
CA MET A 113 17.64 12.13 6.98
C MET A 113 18.14 12.94 8.19
N VAL A 114 17.56 14.12 8.46
CA VAL A 114 18.06 15.06 9.49
C VAL A 114 17.77 14.60 10.92
N ARG A 115 16.88 13.62 11.13
CA ARG A 115 16.48 13.16 12.47
C ARG A 115 17.38 12.10 13.10
N GLU A 116 18.15 11.34 12.31
CA GLU A 116 19.09 10.35 12.89
C GLU A 116 20.25 11.02 13.63
N SER A 117 20.71 12.19 13.18
CA SER A 117 21.80 12.94 13.82
C SER A 117 21.47 13.50 15.21
N ASN A 118 20.20 13.54 15.62
CA ASN A 118 19.79 14.00 16.96
C ASN A 118 19.56 12.86 17.96
N LYS A 119 19.69 11.60 17.57
CA LYS A 119 19.60 10.45 18.50
C LYS A 119 20.94 10.04 19.11
N LEU A 120 22.03 10.75 18.77
CA LEU A 120 23.40 10.51 19.27
C LEU A 120 23.92 11.64 20.17
N LYS A 121 23.03 12.42 20.81
CA LYS A 121 23.40 13.41 21.82
C LYS A 121 22.71 13.12 23.14
#